data_AF-A0A7W1UYL6-F1
#
_entry.id   AF-A0A7W1UYL6-F1
#
_cell.length_a   1.000
_cell.length_b   1.000
_cell.length_c   1.000
_cell.angle_alpha   90.00
_cell.angle_beta   90.00
_cell.angle_gamma   90.00
#
_symmetry.space_group_name_H-M   'P 1'
#
loop_
_entity.id
_entity.type
_entity.pdbx_description
1 polymer ?
#
loop_
_entity_poly.entity_id
_entity_poly.type
_entity_poly.pdbx_seq_one_letter_code
_entity_poly.pdbx_strand_id
1 'polypeptide(L)' 'MIAYGQQPTHVPGPQNNSPIDLNNWFDIIVFIILPLGLIFLYFFWRRQVKKDKENN' A
#
# COMPACT_ATOMS: atom_id res chain seq x y z
N MET A 1 31.80 -5.90 29.35
CA MET A 1 30.39 -6.35 29.41
C MET A 1 29.77 -6.06 28.05
N ILE A 2 29.46 -7.09 27.28
CA ILE A 2 28.82 -6.93 25.97
C ILE A 2 27.31 -6.84 26.23
N ALA A 3 26.75 -5.65 26.02
CA ALA A 3 25.33 -5.38 26.23
C ALA A 3 24.52 -6.04 25.11
N TYR A 4 24.11 -7.30 25.31
CA TYR A 4 23.00 -7.86 24.55
C TYR A 4 21.72 -7.22 25.08
N GLY A 5 21.29 -6.12 24.45
CA GLY A 5 19.99 -5.51 24.74
C GLY A 5 18.87 -6.53 24.49
N GLN A 6 17.85 -6.55 25.35
CA GLN A 6 16.69 -7.42 25.15
C GLN A 6 15.95 -6.99 23.88
N GLN A 7 16.02 -7.80 22.82
CA GLN A 7 15.17 -7.61 21.66
C GLN A 7 13.75 -8.01 22.05
N PRO A 8 12.73 -7.14 21.89
CA PRO A 8 11.35 -7.50 22.20
C PRO A 8 10.94 -8.70 21.34
N THR A 9 10.59 -9.81 22.01
CA THR A 9 10.33 -11.12 21.37
C THR A 9 9.00 -11.20 20.62
N HIS A 10 8.09 -10.27 20.88
CA HIS A 10 6.72 -10.28 20.36
C HIS A 10 6.46 -9.24 19.27
N VAL A 11 7.46 -8.41 18.95
CA VAL A 11 7.33 -7.36 17.96
C VAL A 11 8.09 -7.78 16.72
N PRO A 12 7.58 -7.47 15.52
CA PRO A 12 8.33 -7.71 14.32
C PRO A 12 9.71 -7.04 14.33
N GLY A 13 10.75 -7.87 14.38
CA GLY A 13 12.13 -7.44 14.26
C GLY A 13 12.57 -7.44 12.80
N PRO A 14 13.70 -6.82 12.44
CA PRO A 14 14.18 -6.76 11.05
C PRO A 14 14.33 -8.13 10.36
N GLN A 15 14.42 -9.21 11.15
CA GLN A 15 14.48 -10.60 10.71
C GLN A 15 13.14 -11.24 10.33
N ASN A 16 11.97 -10.68 10.70
CA ASN A 16 10.66 -11.29 10.44
C ASN A 16 9.81 -10.51 9.43
N ASN A 17 10.47 -9.91 8.45
CA ASN A 17 9.80 -9.44 7.25
C ASN A 17 9.54 -10.63 6.33
N SER A 18 8.32 -11.15 6.35
CA SER A 18 7.88 -12.12 5.34
C SER A 18 7.84 -11.44 3.96
N PRO A 19 8.28 -12.11 2.89
CA PRO A 19 8.14 -11.58 1.54
C PRO A 19 6.66 -11.41 1.18
N ILE A 20 6.39 -10.46 0.28
CA ILE A 20 5.06 -10.29 -0.30
C ILE A 20 4.63 -11.60 -0.98
N ASP A 21 3.45 -12.12 -0.62
CA ASP A 21 2.94 -13.37 -1.20
C ASP A 21 1.88 -13.08 -2.25
N LEU A 22 2.27 -13.22 -3.52
CA LEU A 22 1.37 -13.02 -4.66
C LEU A 22 0.34 -14.15 -4.85
N ASN A 23 0.32 -15.17 -4.00
CA ASN A 23 -0.77 -16.15 -3.92
C ASN A 23 -1.81 -15.77 -2.86
N ASN A 24 -1.50 -14.83 -1.98
CA ASN A 24 -2.43 -14.33 -0.98
C ASN A 24 -3.32 -13.23 -1.59
N TRP A 25 -4.63 -13.45 -1.56
CA TRP A 25 -5.60 -12.48 -2.08
C TRP A 25 -5.49 -11.10 -1.43
N PHE A 26 -5.17 -11.01 -0.13
CA PHE A 26 -5.01 -9.74 0.57
C PHE A 26 -3.81 -8.95 0.04
N ASP A 27 -2.65 -9.61 -0.10
CA ASP A 27 -1.42 -8.99 -0.59
C ASP A 27 -1.60 -8.45 -2.01
N ILE A 28 -2.26 -9.21 -2.89
CA ILE A 28 -2.58 -8.76 -4.25
C ILE A 28 -3.47 -7.51 -4.21
N ILE A 29 -4.51 -7.51 -3.39
CA ILE A 29 -5.46 -6.38 -3.33
C ILE A 29 -4.76 -5.12 -2.82
N VAL A 30 -4.02 -5.21 -1.71
CA VAL A 30 -3.41 -4.04 -1.07
C VAL A 30 -2.25 -3.49 -1.89
N PHE A 31 -1.38 -4.35 -2.41
CA PHE A 31 -0.15 -3.92 -3.07
C PHE A 31 -0.30 -3.70 -4.58
N ILE A 32 -1.33 -4.27 -5.23
CA ILE A 32 -1.54 -4.12 -6.68
C ILE A 32 -2.86 -3.39 -6.97
N ILE A 33 -3.98 -3.89 -6.46
CA ILE A 33 -5.30 -3.36 -6.85
C ILE A 33 -5.54 -1.96 -6.28
N LEU A 34 -5.18 -1.71 -5.02
CA LEU A 34 -5.36 -0.41 -4.38
C LEU A 34 -4.58 0.71 -5.08
N PRO A 35 -3.27 0.61 -5.36
CA PRO A 35 -2.55 1.66 -6.09
C PRO A 35 -3.06 1.85 -7.52
N LEU A 36 -3.41 0.77 -8.24
CA LEU A 36 -4.03 0.89 -9.56
C LEU A 36 -5.39 1.59 -9.47
N GLY A 37 -6.21 1.24 -8.48
CA GLY A 37 -7.51 1.85 -8.23
C GLY A 37 -7.42 3.34 -7.95
N LEU A 38 -6.44 3.78 -7.16
CA LEU A 38 -6.17 5.20 -6.91
C LEU A 38 -5.82 5.96 -8.22
N ILE A 39 -5.01 5.35 -9.08
CA ILE A 39 -4.64 5.92 -10.38
C ILE A 39 -5.89 6.05 -11.27
N PHE A 40 -6.69 4.98 -11.38
CA PHE A 40 -7.94 5.00 -12.15
C PHE A 40 -8.92 6.06 -11.64
N LEU A 41 -9.12 6.13 -10.32
CA LEU A 41 -10.00 7.09 -9.70
C LEU A 41 -9.51 8.53 -9.91
N TYR A 42 -8.20 8.77 -9.81
CA TYR A 42 -7.60 10.07 -10.11
C TYR A 42 -7.90 10.50 -11.56
N PHE A 43 -7.72 9.62 -12.55
CA PHE A 43 -8.02 9.95 -13.94
C PHE A 43 -9.50 10.18 -14.18
N PHE A 44 -10.36 9.41 -13.54
CA PHE A 44 -11.82 9.59 -13.63
C PHE A 44 -12.25 10.93 -13.03
N TRP A 45 -11.78 11.27 -11.83
CA TRP A 45 -12.05 12.54 -11.19
C TRP A 45 -11.53 13.72 -12.02
N ARG A 46 -10.30 13.61 -12.55
CA ARG A 46 -9.70 14.66 -13.40
C ARG A 46 -10.53 14.92 -14.66
N ARG A 47 -11.17 13.88 -15.23
CA ARG A 47 -12.07 14.03 -16.38
C ARG A 47 -13.35 14.76 -16.01
N GLN A 48 -13.94 14.49 -14.84
CA GLN A 48 -15.14 15.20 -14.38
C GLN A 48 -14.87 16.69 -14.16
N VAL A 49 -13.78 17.04 -13.45
CA VAL A 49 -13.41 18.45 -13.19
C VAL A 49 -13.23 19.26 -14.48
N LYS A 50 -12.79 18.64 -15.58
CA LYS A 50 -12.70 19.33 -16.88
C LYS A 50 -14.05 19.60 -17.52
N LYS A 51 -15.01 18.66 -17.40
CA LYS A 51 -16.37 18.83 -17.92
C LYS A 51 -17.11 19.94 -17.17
N ASP A 52 -16.89 20.07 -15.87
CA ASP A 52 -17.55 21.11 -15.07
C ASP A 52 -17.04 22.52 -15.42
N LYS A 53 -15.82 22.65 -15.97
CA LYS A 53 -15.25 23.93 -16.45
C LYS A 53 -15.62 24.28 -17.89
N GLU A 54 -16.07 23.32 -18.69
CA GLU A 54 -16.52 23.56 -20.07
C GLU A 54 -18.01 23.94 -20.12
N ASN A 55 -18.79 23.46 -19.14
CA ASN A 55 -20.23 23.73 -19.04
C ASN A 55 -20.59 24.98 -18.21
N ASN A 56 -19.61 25.83 -17.86
CA ASN A 56 -19.79 27.04 -17.05
C ASN A 56 -19.00 28.19 -17.68
#